data_AF-A0A164F0P6-F1
#
_entry.id   AF-A0A164F0P6-F1
#
_cell.length_a   1.000
_cell.length_b   1.000
_cell.length_c   1.000
_cell.angle_alpha   90.00
_cell.angle_beta   90.00
_cell.angle_gamma   90.00
#
_symmetry.space_group_name_H-M   'P 1'
#
loop_
_entity.id
_entity.type
_entity.pdbx_description
1 polymer ?
#
loop_
_entity_poly.entity_id
_entity_poly.type
_entity_poly.pdbx_seq_one_letter_code
_entity_poly.pdbx_strand_id
1 'polypeptide(L)'
;FLHSVLVLADRHPELKHDRVLSVYVATVSRLSGCLQFMHTAEVEEDNDDSDEEDMKTNLFKAAEHDIMTRCCEILNNINTVNVLVSALRIPGVLPDLCIIAHNLLLSDRLALHKCRLLYTLAFKPCYLQQLLVHIKSEKQISLFGSSDTSLILLLAKGVHLTPSESQRIVPVLDVFCSLFSHLLVTLDDSEFYNESDPVNGAMPFKLFEVVELASTLRDVCLGLVELAYPDTRPSTSFNFIKARTSTGSSEEDTRIWMHLFKSTVNLVSQLHTRDTRRPFCQSGLWVTGRIALPLERNGQVSLRRQGRLQRPFRAIRPLTRNEIEEEGNSMLSTREVRTLAILREIPFVFSFTDRVKMWQQWILNDKMQQQGEANFLRGPSIQVMIRRNYIYEDAFDKLSLENEPNLRWKLRV
;
A
#
# COMPACT_ATOMS: atom_id res chain seq x y z
N PHE A 1 -13.43 9.89 26.11
CA PHE A 1 -14.67 9.10 25.99
C PHE A 1 -14.42 7.62 25.70
N LEU A 2 -13.60 7.25 24.70
CA LEU A 2 -13.28 5.85 24.40
C LEU A 2 -12.82 5.05 25.64
N HIS A 3 -11.84 5.59 26.36
CA HIS A 3 -11.33 4.99 27.60
C HIS A 3 -12.43 4.68 28.62
N SER A 4 -13.36 5.61 28.85
CA SER A 4 -14.48 5.42 29.78
C SER A 4 -15.41 4.29 29.36
N VAL A 5 -15.74 4.20 28.06
CA VAL A 5 -16.59 3.12 27.51
C VAL A 5 -15.92 1.76 27.65
N LEU A 6 -14.62 1.68 27.36
CA LEU A 6 -13.83 0.46 27.49
C LEU A 6 -13.72 -0.02 28.95
N VAL A 7 -13.48 0.90 29.89
CA VAL A 7 -13.38 0.57 31.32
C VAL A 7 -14.72 0.14 31.92
N LEU A 8 -15.82 0.75 31.49
CA LEU A 8 -17.16 0.37 31.96
C LEU A 8 -17.55 -1.02 31.45
N ALA A 9 -17.18 -1.38 30.23
CA ALA A 9 -17.52 -2.67 29.64
C ALA A 9 -17.01 -3.87 30.45
N ASP A 10 -15.81 -3.79 31.01
CA ASP A 10 -15.24 -4.88 31.83
C ASP A 10 -16.06 -5.18 33.11
N ARG A 11 -16.94 -4.25 33.52
CA ARG A 11 -17.75 -4.33 34.75
C ARG A 11 -19.22 -4.66 34.51
N HIS A 12 -19.68 -4.79 33.26
CA HIS A 12 -21.11 -4.97 32.96
C HIS A 12 -21.47 -6.39 32.48
N PRO A 13 -22.24 -7.17 33.27
CA PRO A 13 -22.66 -8.53 32.91
C PRO A 13 -23.68 -8.59 31.75
N GLU A 14 -24.29 -7.45 31.38
CA GLU A 14 -25.29 -7.32 30.33
C GLU A 14 -24.72 -7.38 28.90
N LEU A 15 -23.39 -7.34 28.74
CA LEU A 15 -22.70 -7.52 27.45
C LEU A 15 -22.88 -8.93 26.85
N LYS A 16 -23.54 -9.83 27.57
CA LYS A 16 -24.00 -11.13 27.06
C LYS A 16 -25.24 -11.03 26.16
N HIS A 17 -25.96 -9.91 26.19
CA HIS A 17 -27.13 -9.70 25.34
C HIS A 17 -26.74 -9.14 23.97
N ASP A 18 -27.17 -9.80 22.90
CA ASP A 18 -26.78 -9.46 21.52
C ASP A 18 -27.07 -8.00 21.15
N ARG A 19 -28.20 -7.44 21.62
CA ARG A 19 -28.55 -6.02 21.36
C ARG A 19 -27.61 -5.04 22.07
N VAL A 20 -27.19 -5.36 23.29
CA VAL A 20 -26.27 -4.50 24.06
C VAL A 20 -24.87 -4.60 23.47
N LEU A 21 -24.47 -5.82 23.07
CA LEU A 21 -23.19 -6.08 22.43
C LEU A 21 -23.07 -5.36 21.08
N SER A 22 -24.11 -5.37 20.24
CA SER A 22 -24.07 -4.64 18.96
C SER A 22 -23.91 -3.12 19.16
N VAL A 23 -24.62 -2.55 20.14
CA VAL A 23 -24.51 -1.11 20.47
C VAL A 23 -23.14 -0.78 21.05
N TYR A 24 -22.60 -1.65 21.89
CA TYR A 24 -21.25 -1.51 22.44
C TYR A 24 -20.20 -1.46 21.31
N VAL A 25 -20.22 -2.44 20.39
CA VAL A 25 -19.25 -2.49 19.29
C VAL A 25 -19.40 -1.27 18.37
N ALA A 26 -20.63 -0.84 18.05
CA ALA A 26 -20.88 0.38 17.27
C ALA A 26 -20.36 1.64 17.98
N THR A 27 -20.46 1.71 19.31
CA THR A 27 -19.96 2.84 20.09
C THR A 27 -18.43 2.86 20.12
N VAL A 28 -17.79 1.70 20.31
CA VAL A 28 -16.33 1.58 20.26
C VAL A 28 -15.82 1.90 18.85
N SER A 29 -16.48 1.42 17.81
CA SER A 29 -16.18 1.73 16.40
C SER A 29 -16.13 3.24 16.16
N ARG A 30 -17.19 3.98 16.52
CA ARG A 30 -17.25 5.44 16.36
C ARG A 30 -16.17 6.19 17.13
N LEU A 31 -15.81 5.70 18.31
CA LEU A 31 -14.82 6.35 19.18
C LEU A 31 -13.37 5.93 18.87
N SER A 32 -13.17 4.81 18.17
CA SER A 32 -11.84 4.26 17.86
C SER A 32 -11.04 5.08 16.85
N GLY A 33 -11.66 6.01 16.12
CA GLY A 33 -10.95 6.90 15.19
C GLY A 33 -9.85 7.73 15.85
N CYS A 34 -9.95 8.01 17.16
CA CYS A 34 -8.91 8.71 17.89
C CYS A 34 -7.57 7.93 18.00
N LEU A 35 -7.57 6.61 17.80
CA LEU A 35 -6.36 5.79 17.88
C LEU A 35 -5.40 6.03 16.71
N GLN A 36 -5.88 6.58 15.60
CA GLN A 36 -5.08 6.85 14.40
C GLN A 36 -4.00 7.94 14.63
N PHE A 37 -4.13 8.74 15.68
CA PHE A 37 -3.22 9.85 15.98
C PHE A 37 -1.96 9.46 16.76
N MET A 38 -1.84 8.20 17.20
CA MET A 38 -0.66 7.73 17.96
C MET A 38 0.65 7.89 17.17
N HIS A 39 0.65 7.58 15.87
CA HIS A 39 1.87 7.57 15.06
C HIS A 39 2.39 8.99 14.70
N THR A 40 1.60 10.03 14.96
CA THR A 40 1.95 11.43 14.66
C THR A 40 2.95 12.03 15.65
N ALA A 41 3.03 11.49 16.86
CA ALA A 41 3.91 12.00 17.90
C ALA A 41 5.40 11.67 17.64
N GLU A 42 5.72 10.58 16.93
CA GLU A 42 7.10 10.15 16.68
C GLU A 42 7.84 10.93 15.57
N VAL A 43 7.14 11.76 14.78
CA VAL A 43 7.71 12.43 13.60
C VAL A 43 7.98 13.93 13.84
N GLU A 44 7.55 14.49 14.97
CA GLU A 44 7.75 15.92 15.30
C GLU A 44 9.02 16.21 16.14
N GLU A 45 9.87 15.21 16.43
CA GLU A 45 11.07 15.39 17.30
C GLU A 45 12.23 16.22 16.68
N ASP A 46 12.14 16.66 15.42
CA ASP A 46 13.26 17.35 14.71
C ASP A 46 13.16 18.89 14.62
N ASN A 47 12.18 19.54 15.26
CA ASN A 47 12.10 21.02 15.29
C ASN A 47 12.53 21.58 16.66
N ASP A 48 13.82 21.90 16.76
CA ASP A 48 14.53 22.30 17.98
C ASP A 48 14.50 23.83 18.22
N ASP A 49 13.31 24.44 18.18
CA ASP A 49 13.08 25.84 18.61
C ASP A 49 11.86 25.85 19.56
N SER A 50 12.11 25.80 20.88
CA SER A 50 11.06 25.70 21.90
C SER A 50 10.79 27.03 22.59
N ASP A 51 9.57 27.55 22.42
CA ASP A 51 8.97 28.59 23.29
C ASP A 51 8.26 27.95 24.52
N GLU A 52 7.99 28.72 25.58
CA GLU A 52 7.29 28.22 26.78
C GLU A 52 5.84 27.78 26.53
N GLU A 53 5.19 28.25 25.46
CA GLU A 53 3.86 27.79 25.06
C GLU A 53 3.90 26.36 24.49
N ASP A 54 5.01 25.95 23.86
CA ASP A 54 5.20 24.61 23.30
C ASP A 54 5.36 23.54 24.39
N MET A 55 5.88 23.91 25.56
CA MET A 55 6.01 22.97 26.67
C MET A 55 4.65 22.50 27.23
N LYS A 56 3.64 23.38 27.26
CA LYS A 56 2.28 23.00 27.70
C LYS A 56 1.57 22.17 26.64
N THR A 57 1.67 22.53 25.37
CA THR A 57 1.06 21.77 24.27
C THR A 57 1.66 20.37 24.16
N ASN A 58 2.97 20.22 24.37
CA ASN A 58 3.65 18.93 24.43
C ASN A 58 3.21 18.07 25.62
N LEU A 59 2.97 18.67 26.80
CA LEU A 59 2.47 17.95 27.97
C LEU A 59 1.04 17.41 27.76
N PHE A 60 0.17 18.19 27.09
CA PHE A 60 -1.18 17.74 26.72
C PHE A 60 -1.15 16.62 25.67
N LYS A 61 -0.31 16.74 24.64
CA LYS A 61 -0.10 15.68 23.63
C LYS A 61 0.39 14.38 24.26
N ALA A 62 1.30 14.44 25.24
CA ALA A 62 1.79 13.28 25.97
C ALA A 62 0.68 12.59 26.79
N ALA A 63 -0.13 13.36 27.52
CA ALA A 63 -1.25 12.81 28.29
C ALA A 63 -2.33 12.17 27.38
N GLU A 64 -2.59 12.75 26.20
CA GLU A 64 -3.49 12.14 25.20
C GLU A 64 -2.92 10.83 24.65
N HIS A 65 -1.61 10.80 24.35
CA HIS A 65 -0.92 9.60 23.90
C HIS A 65 -0.95 8.47 24.95
N ASP A 66 -0.79 8.79 26.23
CA ASP A 66 -0.92 7.82 27.34
C ASP A 66 -2.33 7.23 27.43
N ILE A 67 -3.37 8.06 27.27
CA ILE A 67 -4.76 7.60 27.26
C ILE A 67 -5.03 6.69 26.05
N MET A 68 -4.52 7.03 24.86
CA MET A 68 -4.64 6.20 23.66
C MET A 68 -3.95 4.85 23.81
N THR A 69 -2.73 4.85 24.36
CA THR A 69 -1.97 3.64 24.66
C THR A 69 -2.76 2.73 25.61
N ARG A 70 -3.34 3.30 26.67
CA ARG A 70 -4.20 2.55 27.60
C ARG A 70 -5.48 2.02 26.96
N CYS A 71 -6.07 2.75 26.01
CA CYS A 71 -7.20 2.23 25.23
C CYS A 71 -6.81 1.01 24.38
N CYS A 72 -5.64 1.06 23.73
CA CYS A 72 -5.09 -0.07 22.98
C CYS A 72 -4.83 -1.28 23.89
N GLU A 73 -4.29 -1.08 25.09
CA GLU A 73 -4.10 -2.16 26.07
C GLU A 73 -5.42 -2.82 26.49
N ILE A 74 -6.47 -2.03 26.75
CA ILE A 74 -7.79 -2.57 27.12
C ILE A 74 -8.43 -3.32 25.94
N LEU A 75 -8.31 -2.81 24.72
CA LEU A 75 -8.74 -3.50 23.50
C LEU A 75 -7.96 -4.80 23.26
N ASN A 76 -6.71 -4.84 23.70
CA ASN A 76 -5.83 -6.00 23.62
C ASN A 76 -6.05 -7.04 24.74
N ASN A 77 -6.84 -6.70 25.76
CA ASN A 77 -7.14 -7.61 26.87
C ASN A 77 -7.94 -8.83 26.37
N ILE A 78 -7.61 -10.02 26.89
CA ILE A 78 -8.21 -11.30 26.50
C ILE A 78 -9.74 -11.30 26.63
N ASN A 79 -10.28 -10.66 27.68
CA ASN A 79 -11.72 -10.58 27.90
C ASN A 79 -12.40 -9.73 26.83
N THR A 80 -11.87 -8.54 26.55
CA THR A 80 -12.36 -7.64 25.51
C THR A 80 -12.32 -8.30 24.14
N VAL A 81 -11.20 -8.96 23.81
CA VAL A 81 -11.05 -9.70 22.55
C VAL A 81 -12.11 -10.79 22.43
N ASN A 82 -12.33 -11.59 23.48
CA ASN A 82 -13.34 -12.64 23.47
C ASN A 82 -14.75 -12.08 23.29
N VAL A 83 -15.07 -10.96 23.94
CA VAL A 83 -16.37 -10.27 23.78
C VAL A 83 -16.55 -9.78 22.34
N LEU A 84 -15.57 -9.07 21.77
CA LEU A 84 -15.60 -8.57 20.39
C LEU A 84 -15.69 -9.70 19.36
N VAL A 85 -14.92 -10.77 19.54
CA VAL A 85 -14.94 -11.94 18.66
C VAL A 85 -16.25 -12.73 18.78
N SER A 86 -16.89 -12.73 19.95
CA SER A 86 -18.21 -13.35 20.14
C SER A 86 -19.34 -12.58 19.44
N ALA A 87 -19.15 -11.27 19.22
CA ALA A 87 -20.10 -10.39 18.53
C ALA A 87 -20.21 -10.68 17.03
N LEU A 88 -19.23 -11.40 16.45
CA LEU A 88 -19.27 -11.85 15.05
C LEU A 88 -20.46 -12.74 14.70
N ARG A 89 -21.14 -13.30 15.70
CA ARG A 89 -22.38 -14.07 15.51
C ARG A 89 -23.58 -13.19 15.13
N ILE A 90 -23.49 -11.89 15.41
CA ILE A 90 -24.59 -10.94 15.23
C ILE A 90 -24.50 -10.32 13.82
N PRO A 91 -25.57 -10.39 13.01
CA PRO A 91 -25.58 -9.76 11.70
C PRO A 91 -25.48 -8.23 11.84
N GLY A 92 -24.60 -7.61 11.05
CA GLY A 92 -24.42 -6.15 11.02
C GLY A 92 -23.29 -5.61 11.89
N VAL A 93 -22.69 -6.40 12.78
CA VAL A 93 -21.53 -5.98 13.60
C VAL A 93 -20.20 -6.04 12.84
N LEU A 94 -20.16 -6.78 11.73
CA LEU A 94 -18.96 -6.97 10.91
C LEU A 94 -18.27 -5.65 10.52
N PRO A 95 -18.96 -4.63 9.94
CA PRO A 95 -18.31 -3.40 9.52
C PRO A 95 -17.75 -2.60 10.71
N ASP A 96 -18.47 -2.57 11.83
CA ASP A 96 -18.02 -1.88 13.04
C ASP A 96 -16.74 -2.50 13.60
N LEU A 97 -16.65 -3.84 13.62
CA LEU A 97 -15.44 -4.52 14.04
C LEU A 97 -14.27 -4.26 13.06
N CYS A 98 -14.56 -4.15 11.76
CA CYS A 98 -13.55 -3.80 10.76
C CYS A 98 -13.00 -2.40 10.99
N ILE A 99 -13.84 -1.43 11.34
CA ILE A 99 -13.38 -0.06 11.63
C ILE A 99 -12.45 -0.07 12.84
N ILE A 100 -12.78 -0.80 13.91
CA ILE A 100 -11.91 -0.95 15.08
C ILE A 100 -10.57 -1.58 14.68
N ALA A 101 -10.61 -2.68 13.92
CA ALA A 101 -9.41 -3.38 13.46
C ALA A 101 -8.54 -2.49 12.54
N HIS A 102 -9.16 -1.74 11.64
CA HIS A 102 -8.47 -0.80 10.75
C HIS A 102 -7.77 0.32 11.53
N ASN A 103 -8.46 0.89 12.53
CA ASN A 103 -7.88 1.94 13.37
C ASN A 103 -6.69 1.42 14.20
N LEU A 104 -6.74 0.16 14.64
CA LEU A 104 -5.62 -0.50 15.31
C LEU A 104 -4.46 -0.79 14.35
N LEU A 105 -4.72 -1.12 13.09
CA LEU A 105 -3.67 -1.27 12.07
C LEU A 105 -2.97 0.07 11.76
N LEU A 106 -3.71 1.17 11.80
CA LEU A 106 -3.16 2.51 11.57
C LEU A 106 -2.38 3.07 12.77
N SER A 107 -2.60 2.57 13.99
CA SER A 107 -1.94 3.10 15.18
C SER A 107 -0.49 2.64 15.33
N ASP A 108 -0.15 1.42 14.92
CA ASP A 108 1.21 0.87 15.00
C ASP A 108 1.56 0.00 13.78
N ARG A 109 2.76 0.20 13.22
CA ARG A 109 3.29 -0.64 12.11
C ARG A 109 3.36 -2.12 12.45
N LEU A 110 3.54 -2.45 13.73
CA LEU A 110 3.60 -3.83 14.24
C LEU A 110 2.30 -4.26 14.94
N ALA A 111 1.19 -3.56 14.70
CA ALA A 111 -0.09 -3.84 15.35
C ALA A 111 -0.54 -5.30 15.22
N LEU A 112 -0.33 -5.94 14.06
CA LEU A 112 -0.66 -7.36 13.86
C LEU A 112 0.06 -8.29 14.84
N HIS A 113 1.29 -7.97 15.24
CA HIS A 113 2.10 -8.78 16.15
C HIS A 113 1.83 -8.48 17.63
N LYS A 114 1.46 -7.23 17.94
CA LYS A 114 1.22 -6.79 19.33
C LYS A 114 -0.24 -6.92 19.77
N CYS A 115 -1.17 -6.81 18.82
CA CYS A 115 -2.60 -6.81 19.10
C CYS A 115 -3.21 -8.22 18.94
N ARG A 116 -3.53 -8.82 20.07
CA ARG A 116 -4.25 -10.08 20.22
C ARG A 116 -5.57 -10.09 19.45
N LEU A 117 -6.29 -8.97 19.37
CA LEU A 117 -7.54 -8.91 18.58
C LEU A 117 -7.25 -9.22 17.11
N LEU A 118 -6.32 -8.49 16.50
CA LEU A 118 -5.95 -8.66 15.10
C LEU A 118 -5.38 -10.06 14.85
N TYR A 119 -4.49 -10.53 15.72
CA TYR A 119 -3.97 -11.89 15.67
C TYR A 119 -5.10 -12.93 15.70
N THR A 120 -6.03 -12.84 16.67
CA THR A 120 -7.15 -13.78 16.81
C THR A 120 -8.08 -13.76 15.59
N LEU A 121 -8.31 -12.59 15.00
CA LEU A 121 -9.14 -12.44 13.81
C LEU A 121 -8.46 -12.99 12.55
N ALA A 122 -7.14 -12.87 12.41
CA ALA A 122 -6.39 -13.41 11.26
C ALA A 122 -6.50 -14.93 11.16
N PHE A 123 -6.46 -15.63 12.30
CA PHE A 123 -6.56 -17.09 12.38
C PHE A 123 -7.99 -17.63 12.49
N LYS A 124 -9.00 -16.80 12.19
CA LYS A 124 -10.42 -17.20 12.22
C LYS A 124 -10.99 -17.26 10.80
N PRO A 125 -11.00 -18.42 10.12
CA PRO A 125 -11.40 -18.55 8.71
C PRO A 125 -12.76 -17.95 8.37
N CYS A 126 -13.76 -18.16 9.24
CA CYS A 126 -15.11 -17.62 9.03
C CYS A 126 -15.15 -16.09 8.97
N TYR A 127 -14.23 -15.40 9.66
CA TYR A 127 -14.15 -13.94 9.63
C TYR A 127 -13.62 -13.46 8.28
N LEU A 128 -12.52 -14.05 7.79
CA LEU A 128 -11.97 -13.74 6.47
C LEU A 128 -12.97 -14.02 5.35
N GLN A 129 -13.73 -15.11 5.44
CA GLN A 129 -14.82 -15.42 4.50
C GLN A 129 -15.93 -14.35 4.53
N GLN A 130 -16.38 -13.95 5.73
CA GLN A 130 -17.38 -12.90 5.88
C GLN A 130 -16.91 -11.56 5.31
N LEU A 131 -15.63 -11.20 5.51
CA LEU A 131 -15.03 -10.01 4.92
C LEU A 131 -15.06 -10.06 3.39
N LEU A 132 -14.63 -11.17 2.79
CA LEU A 132 -14.62 -11.31 1.34
C LEU A 132 -16.03 -11.23 0.75
N VAL A 133 -17.01 -11.86 1.39
CA VAL A 133 -18.43 -11.76 0.99
C VAL A 133 -18.91 -10.32 1.09
N HIS A 134 -18.58 -9.62 2.18
CA HIS A 134 -18.95 -8.23 2.36
C HIS A 134 -18.35 -7.32 1.27
N ILE A 135 -17.05 -7.47 1.00
CA ILE A 135 -16.34 -6.74 -0.08
C ILE A 135 -17.01 -6.97 -1.45
N LYS A 136 -17.39 -8.21 -1.77
CA LYS A 136 -18.07 -8.55 -3.04
C LYS A 136 -19.52 -8.02 -3.08
N SER A 137 -20.19 -7.91 -1.93
CA SER A 137 -21.58 -7.46 -1.83
C SER A 137 -21.75 -5.94 -1.92
N GLU A 138 -20.71 -5.18 -1.56
CA GLU A 138 -20.74 -3.73 -1.50
C GLU A 138 -20.83 -3.10 -2.90
N LYS A 139 -21.89 -2.31 -3.10
CA LYS A 139 -22.30 -1.73 -4.38
C LYS A 139 -22.53 -0.23 -4.27
N GLN A 140 -22.31 0.46 -5.38
CA GLN A 140 -22.71 1.84 -5.56
C GLN A 140 -24.20 1.93 -5.86
N ILE A 141 -24.90 2.88 -5.22
CA ILE A 141 -26.31 3.17 -5.49
C ILE A 141 -26.35 4.06 -6.74
N SER A 142 -26.77 3.50 -7.88
CA SER A 142 -26.85 4.24 -9.14
C SER A 142 -28.03 5.22 -9.13
N LEU A 143 -27.74 6.52 -9.31
CA LEU A 143 -28.76 7.57 -9.46
C LEU A 143 -29.61 7.42 -10.74
N PHE A 144 -29.12 6.67 -11.72
CA PHE A 144 -29.75 6.49 -13.04
C PHE A 144 -30.29 5.07 -13.28
N GLY A 145 -30.39 4.24 -12.23
CA GLY A 145 -31.11 2.96 -12.26
C GLY A 145 -30.52 1.86 -13.15
N SER A 146 -29.40 2.09 -13.84
CA SER A 146 -28.77 1.12 -14.74
C SER A 146 -27.54 0.50 -14.08
N SER A 147 -27.72 -0.71 -13.54
CA SER A 147 -26.75 -1.65 -12.96
C SER A 147 -25.99 -1.20 -11.69
N ASP A 148 -26.11 -2.01 -10.63
CA ASP A 148 -25.27 -1.91 -9.44
C ASP A 148 -23.82 -2.24 -9.81
N THR A 149 -22.92 -1.27 -9.73
CA THR A 149 -21.48 -1.53 -9.87
C THR A 149 -20.88 -1.80 -8.49
N SER A 150 -20.03 -2.83 -8.38
CA SER A 150 -19.37 -3.14 -7.11
C SER A 150 -18.28 -2.11 -6.80
N LEU A 151 -18.14 -1.72 -5.53
CA LEU A 151 -17.17 -0.70 -5.12
C LEU A 151 -15.73 -1.15 -5.38
N ILE A 152 -15.44 -2.44 -5.22
CA ILE A 152 -14.13 -3.01 -5.56
C ILE A 152 -13.80 -2.90 -7.05
N LEU A 153 -14.80 -3.02 -7.94
CA LEU A 153 -14.59 -2.87 -9.38
C LEU A 153 -14.35 -1.40 -9.76
N LEU A 154 -14.97 -0.45 -9.06
CA LEU A 154 -14.69 0.97 -9.23
C LEU A 154 -13.24 1.29 -8.81
N LEU A 155 -12.77 0.74 -7.69
CA LEU A 155 -11.37 0.83 -7.26
C LEU A 155 -10.43 0.21 -8.30
N ALA A 156 -10.76 -0.98 -8.81
CA ALA A 156 -9.99 -1.67 -9.85
C ALA A 156 -9.91 -0.93 -11.20
N LYS A 157 -10.79 0.06 -11.41
CA LYS A 157 -10.81 0.94 -12.59
C LYS A 157 -10.22 2.33 -12.31
N GLY A 158 -9.70 2.56 -11.11
CA GLY A 158 -9.15 3.87 -10.72
C GLY A 158 -10.21 4.98 -10.63
N VAL A 159 -11.48 4.63 -10.41
CA VAL A 159 -12.57 5.61 -10.28
C VAL A 159 -12.60 6.17 -8.87
N HIS A 160 -12.71 7.49 -8.75
CA HIS A 160 -12.83 8.17 -7.46
C HIS A 160 -14.13 7.81 -6.76
N LEU A 161 -14.03 7.34 -5.52
CA LEU A 161 -15.18 7.07 -4.65
C LEU A 161 -15.60 8.32 -3.88
N THR A 162 -16.90 8.43 -3.56
CA THR A 162 -17.39 9.41 -2.61
C THR A 162 -16.88 9.09 -1.18
N PRO A 163 -16.81 10.08 -0.27
CA PRO A 163 -16.37 9.84 1.11
C PRO A 163 -17.16 8.71 1.80
N SER A 164 -18.49 8.68 1.63
CA SER A 164 -19.35 7.64 2.20
C SER A 164 -19.12 6.24 1.61
N GLU A 165 -18.76 6.15 0.32
CA GLU A 165 -18.36 4.88 -0.29
C GLU A 165 -16.98 4.44 0.21
N SER A 166 -16.03 5.37 0.33
CA SER A 166 -14.69 5.07 0.82
C SER A 166 -14.69 4.55 2.26
N GLN A 167 -15.50 5.15 3.15
CA GLN A 167 -15.65 4.72 4.54
C GLN A 167 -16.23 3.30 4.68
N ARG A 168 -17.01 2.82 3.69
CA ARG A 168 -17.55 1.46 3.68
C ARG A 168 -16.55 0.43 3.18
N ILE A 169 -15.83 0.72 2.09
CA ILE A 169 -14.99 -0.28 1.42
C ILE A 169 -13.54 -0.29 1.91
N VAL A 170 -12.95 0.88 2.22
CA VAL A 170 -11.50 0.99 2.49
C VAL A 170 -11.10 0.26 3.78
N PRO A 171 -11.76 0.44 4.94
CA PRO A 171 -11.38 -0.27 6.16
C PRO A 171 -11.51 -1.79 6.02
N VAL A 172 -12.57 -2.25 5.37
CA VAL A 172 -12.86 -3.67 5.18
C VAL A 172 -11.81 -4.32 4.29
N LEU A 173 -11.49 -3.69 3.15
CA LEU A 173 -10.49 -4.19 2.21
C LEU A 173 -9.09 -4.18 2.83
N ASP A 174 -8.74 -3.13 3.56
CA ASP A 174 -7.44 -2.99 4.20
C ASP A 174 -7.21 -4.04 5.31
N VAL A 175 -8.22 -4.24 6.18
CA VAL A 175 -8.20 -5.28 7.21
C VAL A 175 -8.12 -6.66 6.57
N PHE A 176 -8.92 -6.91 5.53
CA PHE A 176 -8.86 -8.17 4.79
C PHE A 176 -7.46 -8.45 4.23
N CYS A 177 -6.87 -7.48 3.52
CA CYS A 177 -5.54 -7.62 2.95
C CYS A 177 -4.47 -7.89 4.02
N SER A 178 -4.53 -7.14 5.13
CA SER A 178 -3.57 -7.24 6.23
C SER A 178 -3.67 -8.58 6.96
N LEU A 179 -4.88 -9.02 7.31
CA LEU A 179 -5.10 -10.26 8.04
C LEU A 179 -4.84 -11.49 7.17
N PHE A 180 -5.30 -11.49 5.92
CA PHE A 180 -5.06 -12.62 5.02
C PHE A 180 -3.58 -12.75 4.69
N SER A 181 -2.88 -11.63 4.49
CA SER A 181 -1.42 -11.66 4.33
C SER A 181 -0.71 -12.23 5.56
N HIS A 182 -1.17 -11.88 6.77
CA HIS A 182 -0.61 -12.44 8.00
C HIS A 182 -0.81 -13.96 8.09
N LEU A 183 -2.02 -14.44 7.75
CA LEU A 183 -2.32 -15.88 7.70
C LEU A 183 -1.49 -16.61 6.63
N LEU A 184 -1.29 -16.02 5.46
CA LEU A 184 -0.52 -16.67 4.38
C LEU A 184 0.92 -16.96 4.79
N VAL A 185 1.54 -16.13 5.62
CA VAL A 185 2.91 -16.35 6.10
C VAL A 185 3.03 -17.58 6.99
N THR A 186 1.96 -17.95 7.71
CA THR A 186 1.97 -19.12 8.61
C THR A 186 1.57 -20.41 7.93
N LEU A 187 0.85 -20.35 6.81
CA LEU A 187 0.45 -21.53 6.06
C LEU A 187 1.64 -22.10 5.31
N ASP A 188 1.78 -23.42 5.29
CA ASP A 188 2.69 -24.09 4.36
C ASP A 188 2.03 -24.33 2.98
N ASP A 189 2.78 -24.88 2.02
CA ASP A 189 2.21 -25.16 0.70
C ASP A 189 1.14 -26.26 0.78
N SER A 190 1.33 -27.29 1.61
CA SER A 190 0.37 -28.39 1.72
C SER A 190 -0.99 -27.92 2.24
N GLU A 191 -1.01 -27.07 3.26
CA GLU A 191 -2.21 -26.48 3.85
C GLU A 191 -2.90 -25.51 2.90
N PHE A 192 -2.13 -24.72 2.14
CA PHE A 192 -2.68 -23.78 1.16
C PHE A 192 -3.38 -24.46 -0.02
N TYR A 193 -2.83 -25.59 -0.50
CA TYR A 193 -3.42 -26.36 -1.60
C TYR A 193 -4.39 -27.44 -1.14
N ASN A 194 -4.61 -27.59 0.16
CA ASN A 194 -5.51 -28.59 0.69
C ASN A 194 -6.97 -28.18 0.41
N GLU A 195 -7.69 -28.99 -0.36
CA GLU A 195 -9.12 -28.78 -0.63
C GLU A 195 -10.03 -29.27 0.51
N SER A 196 -9.46 -29.60 1.67
CA SER A 196 -10.19 -29.93 2.90
C SER A 196 -11.18 -28.82 3.28
N ASP A 197 -12.20 -29.21 4.04
CA ASP A 197 -13.36 -28.38 4.40
C ASP A 197 -12.94 -26.97 4.92
N PRO A 198 -13.28 -25.87 4.21
CA PRO A 198 -12.83 -24.50 4.51
C PRO A 198 -13.39 -23.95 5.83
N VAL A 199 -14.26 -24.70 6.50
CA VAL A 199 -14.81 -24.35 7.82
C VAL A 199 -13.87 -24.76 8.96
N ASN A 200 -13.16 -25.88 8.80
CA ASN A 200 -12.29 -26.46 9.83
C ASN A 200 -10.80 -26.43 9.46
N GLY A 201 -10.49 -26.16 8.19
CA GLY A 201 -9.12 -26.02 7.71
C GLY A 201 -8.48 -24.68 8.08
N ALA A 202 -7.14 -24.65 8.09
CA ALA A 202 -6.37 -23.42 8.27
C ALA A 202 -6.52 -22.45 7.08
N MET A 203 -6.83 -22.97 5.88
CA MET A 203 -7.05 -22.20 4.67
C MET A 203 -8.54 -21.81 4.51
N PRO A 204 -8.88 -20.51 4.55
CA PRO A 204 -10.27 -20.04 4.51
C PRO A 204 -10.94 -20.08 3.14
N PHE A 205 -10.19 -20.22 2.05
CA PHE A 205 -10.70 -20.05 0.69
C PHE A 205 -10.34 -21.25 -0.17
N LYS A 206 -11.22 -21.57 -1.12
CA LYS A 206 -10.89 -22.53 -2.18
C LYS A 206 -9.91 -21.89 -3.15
N LEU A 207 -9.11 -22.73 -3.82
CA LEU A 207 -8.08 -22.26 -4.76
C LEU A 207 -8.66 -21.34 -5.85
N PHE A 208 -9.82 -21.69 -6.41
CA PHE A 208 -10.51 -20.85 -7.40
C PHE A 208 -10.87 -19.45 -6.87
N GLU A 209 -11.34 -19.36 -5.63
CA GLU A 209 -11.66 -18.06 -5.00
C GLU A 209 -10.40 -17.20 -4.81
N VAL A 210 -9.26 -17.84 -4.48
CA VAL A 210 -7.97 -17.16 -4.39
C VAL A 210 -7.50 -16.66 -5.75
N VAL A 211 -7.75 -17.40 -6.84
CA VAL A 211 -7.43 -16.96 -8.22
C VAL A 211 -8.26 -15.73 -8.61
N GLU A 212 -9.57 -15.74 -8.33
CA GLU A 212 -10.43 -14.57 -8.56
C GLU A 212 -9.96 -13.37 -7.73
N LEU A 213 -9.63 -13.60 -6.46
CA LEU A 213 -9.15 -12.58 -5.54
C LEU A 213 -7.84 -11.99 -6.02
N ALA A 214 -6.87 -12.82 -6.41
CA ALA A 214 -5.57 -12.39 -6.93
C ALA A 214 -5.73 -11.48 -8.16
N SER A 215 -6.58 -11.87 -9.11
CA SER A 215 -6.89 -11.06 -10.29
C SER A 215 -7.54 -9.73 -9.91
N THR A 216 -8.52 -9.76 -9.01
CA THR A 216 -9.24 -8.57 -8.54
C THR A 216 -8.29 -7.61 -7.81
N LEU A 217 -7.50 -8.10 -6.86
CA LEU A 217 -6.58 -7.28 -6.08
C LEU A 217 -5.42 -6.74 -6.92
N ARG A 218 -4.93 -7.49 -7.90
CA ARG A 218 -3.99 -6.98 -8.91
C ARG A 218 -4.57 -5.76 -9.62
N ASP A 219 -5.81 -5.84 -10.10
CA ASP A 219 -6.46 -4.72 -10.77
C ASP A 219 -6.72 -3.56 -9.80
N VAL A 220 -7.07 -3.84 -8.54
CA VAL A 220 -7.16 -2.82 -7.48
C VAL A 220 -5.82 -2.12 -7.25
N CYS A 221 -4.69 -2.84 -7.20
CA CYS A 221 -3.38 -2.19 -7.10
C CYS A 221 -3.13 -1.22 -8.27
N LEU A 222 -3.49 -1.60 -9.49
CA LEU A 222 -3.36 -0.72 -10.66
C LEU A 222 -4.25 0.52 -10.54
N GLY A 223 -5.52 0.34 -10.17
CA GLY A 223 -6.44 1.45 -9.96
C GLY A 223 -6.05 2.36 -8.78
N LEU A 224 -5.48 1.80 -7.72
CA LEU A 224 -4.90 2.59 -6.61
C LEU A 224 -3.71 3.44 -7.07
N VAL A 225 -2.88 2.95 -8.00
CA VAL A 225 -1.82 3.78 -8.61
C VAL A 225 -2.42 4.93 -9.44
N GLU A 226 -3.50 4.69 -10.18
CA GLU A 226 -4.19 5.74 -10.92
C GLU A 226 -4.77 6.82 -9.99
N LEU A 227 -5.35 6.40 -8.86
CA LEU A 227 -5.86 7.29 -7.80
C LEU A 227 -4.72 8.03 -7.07
N ALA A 228 -3.58 7.37 -6.86
CA ALA A 228 -2.42 7.95 -6.20
C ALA A 228 -1.75 9.05 -7.03
N TYR A 229 -1.85 8.95 -8.36
CA TYR A 229 -1.23 9.86 -9.33
C TYR A 229 -2.27 10.31 -10.36
N PRO A 230 -3.19 11.23 -10.01
CA PRO A 230 -4.26 11.67 -10.90
C PRO A 230 -3.72 12.41 -12.14
N ASP A 231 -4.48 12.38 -13.23
CA ASP A 231 -4.11 13.12 -14.45
C ASP A 231 -4.29 14.63 -14.24
N THR A 232 -3.32 15.41 -14.71
CA THR A 232 -3.29 16.89 -14.59
C THR A 232 -4.28 17.60 -15.52
N ARG A 233 -5.12 16.87 -16.27
CA ARG A 233 -6.08 17.48 -17.20
C ARG A 233 -7.26 18.12 -16.44
N PRO A 234 -7.60 19.39 -16.72
CA PRO A 234 -8.52 20.18 -15.90
C PRO A 234 -10.01 19.81 -15.99
N SER A 235 -10.42 18.84 -16.82
CA SER A 235 -11.85 18.60 -17.09
C SER A 235 -12.60 17.81 -16.02
N THR A 236 -11.92 17.16 -15.06
CA THR A 236 -12.61 16.35 -14.02
C THR A 236 -11.81 16.19 -12.72
N SER A 237 -10.47 16.21 -12.78
CA SER A 237 -9.59 16.03 -11.61
C SER A 237 -9.60 17.23 -10.64
N PHE A 238 -9.90 18.43 -11.15
CA PHE A 238 -9.80 19.69 -10.41
C PHE A 238 -10.73 19.76 -9.19
N ASN A 239 -11.94 19.18 -9.26
CA ASN A 239 -12.90 19.25 -8.16
C ASN A 239 -12.54 18.32 -6.98
N PHE A 240 -11.90 17.18 -7.24
CA PHE A 240 -11.57 16.20 -6.20
C PHE A 240 -10.29 16.59 -5.44
N ILE A 241 -9.25 17.04 -6.15
CA ILE A 241 -8.04 17.55 -5.51
C ILE A 241 -8.38 18.81 -4.70
N LYS A 242 -9.22 19.71 -5.24
CA LYS A 242 -9.65 20.92 -4.54
C LYS A 242 -10.48 20.61 -3.29
N ALA A 243 -11.37 19.60 -3.35
CA ALA A 243 -12.12 19.12 -2.18
C ALA A 243 -11.21 18.54 -1.08
N ARG A 244 -10.13 17.83 -1.46
CA ARG A 244 -9.10 17.30 -0.52
C ARG A 244 -8.14 18.35 0.02
N THR A 245 -8.01 19.52 -0.63
CA THR A 245 -7.16 20.63 -0.17
C THR A 245 -7.93 21.69 0.64
N SER A 246 -9.26 21.75 0.51
CA SER A 246 -10.11 22.73 1.20
C SER A 246 -10.56 22.28 2.59
N THR A 247 -10.36 21.01 2.93
CA THR A 247 -10.64 20.43 4.25
C THR A 247 -9.29 19.98 4.83
N GLY A 248 -8.96 20.38 6.05
CA GLY A 248 -7.67 20.08 6.70
C GLY A 248 -7.37 18.59 6.95
N SER A 249 -8.14 17.66 6.37
CA SER A 249 -8.05 16.19 6.51
C SER A 249 -7.10 15.52 5.49
N SER A 250 -6.29 16.30 4.77
CA SER A 250 -5.48 15.80 3.64
C SER A 250 -4.48 14.72 4.05
N GLU A 251 -3.85 14.87 5.23
CA GLU A 251 -2.83 13.91 5.69
C GLU A 251 -3.40 12.58 6.15
N GLU A 252 -4.51 12.61 6.89
CA GLU A 252 -5.19 11.43 7.41
C GLU A 252 -5.69 10.56 6.26
N ASP A 253 -6.38 11.17 5.30
CA ASP A 253 -6.81 10.47 4.09
C ASP A 253 -5.60 9.88 3.35
N THR A 254 -4.51 10.64 3.16
CA THR A 254 -3.30 10.11 2.52
C THR A 254 -2.73 8.91 3.28
N ARG A 255 -2.74 8.90 4.62
CA ARG A 255 -2.27 7.76 5.43
C ARG A 255 -3.15 6.53 5.24
N ILE A 256 -4.47 6.70 5.30
CA ILE A 256 -5.45 5.61 5.12
C ILE A 256 -5.26 4.95 3.74
N TRP A 257 -5.24 5.76 2.67
CA TRP A 257 -5.07 5.25 1.30
C TRP A 257 -3.69 4.64 1.06
N MET A 258 -2.64 5.20 1.67
CA MET A 258 -1.29 4.63 1.63
C MET A 258 -1.23 3.27 2.33
N HIS A 259 -1.89 3.13 3.49
CA HIS A 259 -1.95 1.87 4.22
C HIS A 259 -2.67 0.80 3.40
N LEU A 260 -3.85 1.12 2.85
CA LEU A 260 -4.59 0.25 1.93
C LEU A 260 -3.72 -0.17 0.72
N PHE A 261 -3.00 0.77 0.12
CA PHE A 261 -2.13 0.46 -1.01
C PHE A 261 -1.03 -0.53 -0.62
N LYS A 262 -0.33 -0.30 0.49
CA LYS A 262 0.73 -1.19 0.98
C LYS A 262 0.21 -2.56 1.36
N SER A 263 -0.92 -2.64 2.09
CA SER A 263 -1.51 -3.91 2.51
C SER A 263 -1.96 -4.74 1.31
N THR A 264 -2.56 -4.10 0.30
CA THR A 264 -2.97 -4.75 -0.94
C THR A 264 -1.76 -5.22 -1.75
N VAL A 265 -0.75 -4.38 -1.95
CA VAL A 265 0.50 -4.74 -2.67
C VAL A 265 1.21 -5.91 -1.98
N ASN A 266 1.28 -5.91 -0.65
CA ASN A 266 1.89 -6.98 0.12
C ASN A 266 1.16 -8.31 -0.09
N LEU A 267 -0.17 -8.32 0.04
CA LEU A 267 -0.97 -9.53 -0.19
C LEU A 267 -0.81 -10.06 -1.62
N VAL A 268 -0.94 -9.20 -2.64
CA VAL A 268 -0.79 -9.59 -4.05
C VAL A 268 0.61 -10.14 -4.32
N SER A 269 1.65 -9.53 -3.74
CA SER A 269 3.04 -9.98 -3.90
C SER A 269 3.28 -11.35 -3.24
N GLN A 270 2.67 -11.61 -2.09
CA GLN A 270 2.73 -12.92 -1.43
C GLN A 270 2.03 -14.00 -2.26
N LEU A 271 0.84 -13.71 -2.78
CA LEU A 271 0.10 -14.62 -3.67
C LEU A 271 0.87 -14.91 -4.95
N HIS A 272 1.45 -13.89 -5.59
CA HIS A 272 2.31 -14.06 -6.76
C HIS A 272 3.55 -14.91 -6.43
N THR A 273 4.23 -14.64 -5.32
CA THR A 273 5.39 -15.42 -4.89
C THR A 273 5.03 -16.89 -4.69
N ARG A 274 3.87 -17.18 -4.13
CA ARG A 274 3.37 -18.54 -3.95
C ARG A 274 3.07 -19.22 -5.28
N ASP A 275 2.39 -18.51 -6.18
CA ASP A 275 2.09 -18.99 -7.53
C ASP A 275 3.36 -19.29 -8.34
N THR A 276 4.43 -18.50 -8.18
CA THR A 276 5.73 -18.79 -8.83
C THR A 276 6.42 -20.05 -8.31
N ARG A 277 6.15 -20.47 -7.06
CA ARG A 277 6.70 -21.70 -6.48
C ARG A 277 5.91 -22.92 -6.93
N ARG A 278 4.58 -22.84 -6.87
CA ARG A 278 3.66 -23.87 -7.33
C ARG A 278 2.45 -23.21 -7.98
N PRO A 279 2.31 -23.28 -9.32
CA PRO A 279 1.30 -22.52 -10.02
C PRO A 279 -0.11 -23.01 -9.69
N PHE A 280 -1.00 -22.05 -9.44
CA PHE A 280 -2.44 -22.25 -9.29
C PHE A 280 -3.27 -21.27 -10.14
N CYS A 281 -2.65 -20.18 -10.58
CA CYS A 281 -3.24 -19.26 -11.54
C CYS A 281 -3.02 -19.74 -12.98
N GLN A 282 -3.93 -19.40 -13.89
CA GLN A 282 -3.75 -19.66 -15.31
C GLN A 282 -2.64 -18.76 -15.89
N SER A 283 -1.97 -19.25 -16.95
CA SER A 283 -0.94 -18.50 -17.68
C SER A 283 -1.46 -17.13 -18.11
N GLY A 284 -0.83 -16.05 -17.62
CA GLY A 284 -1.17 -14.68 -17.97
C GLY A 284 -2.05 -13.94 -16.97
N LEU A 285 -2.48 -14.57 -15.86
CA LEU A 285 -3.28 -13.88 -14.82
C LEU A 285 -2.53 -12.75 -14.11
N TRP A 286 -1.20 -12.74 -14.11
CA TRP A 286 -0.46 -11.64 -13.46
C TRP A 286 -0.15 -10.50 -14.43
N VAL A 287 0.09 -10.82 -15.70
CA VAL A 287 0.48 -9.84 -16.71
C VAL A 287 -0.74 -9.08 -17.20
N THR A 288 -0.69 -7.74 -17.19
CA THR A 288 -1.78 -6.89 -17.65
C THR A 288 -1.45 -6.22 -18.98
N GLY A 289 -2.38 -6.25 -19.94
CA GLY A 289 -2.30 -5.47 -21.17
C GLY A 289 -2.80 -4.03 -21.02
N ARG A 290 -3.35 -3.65 -19.85
CA ARG A 290 -3.93 -2.30 -19.62
C ARG A 290 -2.90 -1.19 -19.70
N ILE A 291 -1.66 -1.48 -19.34
CA ILE A 291 -0.58 -0.49 -19.29
C ILE A 291 0.50 -0.89 -20.29
N ALA A 292 0.56 -0.16 -21.40
CA ALA A 292 1.66 -0.31 -22.35
C ALA A 292 2.89 0.40 -21.81
N LEU A 293 3.98 -0.34 -21.65
CA LEU A 293 5.29 0.25 -21.39
C LEU A 293 5.66 1.16 -22.58
N PRO A 294 6.18 2.37 -22.35
CA PRO A 294 6.60 3.26 -23.42
C PRO A 294 7.96 2.81 -23.98
N LEU A 295 7.98 1.69 -24.73
CA LEU A 295 9.21 1.15 -25.32
C LEU A 295 9.72 1.98 -26.51
N GLU A 296 8.87 2.72 -27.23
CA GLU A 296 9.25 3.19 -28.56
C GLU A 296 9.72 4.65 -28.64
N ARG A 297 9.49 5.47 -27.63
CA ARG A 297 9.59 6.93 -27.81
C ARG A 297 10.71 7.54 -26.99
N ASN A 298 11.95 7.50 -27.48
CA ASN A 298 13.13 8.31 -27.05
C ASN A 298 13.10 8.73 -25.58
N GLY A 299 12.75 7.78 -24.70
CA GLY A 299 12.13 8.08 -23.42
C GLY A 299 13.21 8.31 -22.41
N GLN A 300 13.52 9.57 -22.15
CA GLN A 300 14.44 9.98 -21.09
C GLN A 300 13.87 9.75 -19.69
N VAL A 301 13.23 8.60 -19.45
CA VAL A 301 12.95 8.10 -18.11
C VAL A 301 14.28 7.59 -17.55
N SER A 302 15.16 8.52 -17.19
CA SER A 302 16.41 8.18 -16.51
C SER A 302 16.08 7.70 -15.09
N LEU A 303 16.73 6.62 -14.65
CA LEU A 303 16.62 6.11 -13.28
C LEU A 303 16.92 7.20 -12.23
N ARG A 304 17.74 8.20 -12.59
CA ARG A 304 18.05 9.37 -11.75
C ARG A 304 16.81 10.22 -11.41
N ARG A 305 15.75 10.13 -12.21
CA ARG A 305 14.47 10.83 -11.99
C ARG A 305 13.57 10.12 -10.95
N GLN A 306 13.91 8.89 -10.51
CA GLN A 306 13.14 8.17 -9.47
C GLN A 306 13.16 8.87 -8.11
N GLY A 307 14.25 9.58 -7.78
CA GLY A 307 14.36 10.36 -6.53
C GLY A 307 13.38 11.53 -6.45
N ARG A 308 12.72 11.88 -7.57
CA ARG A 308 11.71 12.94 -7.67
C ARG A 308 10.29 12.40 -7.86
N LEU A 309 10.07 11.09 -7.63
CA LEU A 309 8.71 10.54 -7.61
C LEU A 309 7.92 11.24 -6.52
N GLN A 310 6.83 11.89 -6.93
CA GLN A 310 5.91 12.52 -6.00
C GLN A 310 5.39 11.49 -5.00
N ARG A 311 5.21 11.89 -3.74
CA ARG A 311 4.64 11.00 -2.73
C ARG A 311 3.22 10.59 -3.17
N PRO A 312 2.88 9.29 -3.14
CA PRO A 312 1.58 8.83 -3.58
C PRO A 312 0.45 9.45 -2.75
N PHE A 313 -0.72 9.63 -3.37
CA PHE A 313 -1.93 10.17 -2.74
C PHE A 313 -1.79 11.60 -2.17
N ARG A 314 -0.80 12.38 -2.63
CA ARG A 314 -0.70 13.81 -2.34
C ARG A 314 -1.19 14.65 -3.53
N ALA A 315 -1.80 15.79 -3.23
CA ALA A 315 -2.23 16.75 -4.25
C ALA A 315 -1.04 17.20 -5.11
N ILE A 316 -1.26 17.32 -6.42
CA ILE A 316 -0.30 17.93 -7.35
C ILE A 316 -0.27 19.42 -7.05
N ARG A 317 0.87 19.91 -6.55
CA ARG A 317 1.10 21.35 -6.37
C ARG A 317 1.02 22.01 -7.75
N PRO A 318 0.14 23.00 -7.97
CA PRO A 318 0.16 23.77 -9.20
C PRO A 318 1.48 24.52 -9.27
N LEU A 319 2.22 24.27 -10.34
CA LEU A 319 3.51 24.90 -10.59
C LEU A 319 3.30 26.32 -11.08
N THR A 320 4.17 27.22 -10.67
CA THR A 320 4.24 28.57 -11.23
C THR A 320 4.76 28.52 -12.67
N ARG A 321 4.44 29.52 -13.47
CA ARG A 321 4.87 29.59 -14.88
C ARG A 321 6.38 29.49 -15.04
N ASN A 322 7.14 30.05 -14.11
CA ASN A 322 8.60 30.03 -14.11
C ASN A 322 9.15 28.61 -13.81
N GLU A 323 8.54 27.89 -12.86
CA GLU A 323 8.91 26.49 -12.55
C GLU A 323 8.63 25.56 -13.75
N ILE A 324 7.59 25.83 -14.54
CA ILE A 324 7.28 25.06 -15.77
C ILE A 324 8.31 25.35 -16.87
N GLU A 325 8.78 26.58 -17.00
CA GLU A 325 9.78 26.99 -18.01
C GLU A 325 11.19 26.48 -17.65
N GLU A 326 11.56 26.42 -16.37
CA GLU A 326 12.85 25.89 -15.91
C GLU A 326 12.88 24.35 -15.74
N GLU A 327 11.80 23.73 -15.24
CA GLU A 327 11.73 22.29 -14.96
C GLU A 327 10.97 21.48 -16.01
N GLY A 328 10.37 22.11 -17.03
CA GLY A 328 9.49 21.48 -18.00
C GLY A 328 10.09 20.29 -18.77
N ASN A 329 11.42 20.28 -18.96
CA ASN A 329 12.15 19.16 -19.59
C ASN A 329 12.55 18.06 -18.59
N SER A 330 12.49 18.35 -17.28
CA SER A 330 12.87 17.45 -16.18
C SER A 330 11.67 16.73 -15.54
N MET A 331 10.44 17.16 -15.79
CA MET A 331 9.25 16.55 -15.20
C MET A 331 8.85 15.26 -15.91
N LEU A 332 8.54 14.24 -15.12
CA LEU A 332 7.96 13.00 -15.63
C LEU A 332 6.47 13.24 -15.93
N SER A 333 6.00 12.75 -17.07
CA SER A 333 4.57 12.71 -17.36
C SER A 333 3.84 11.82 -16.35
N THR A 334 2.55 12.06 -16.11
CA THR A 334 1.72 11.22 -15.23
C THR A 334 1.79 9.74 -15.60
N ARG A 335 1.84 9.44 -16.91
CA ARG A 335 2.01 8.07 -17.42
C ARG A 335 3.34 7.45 -16.97
N GLU A 336 4.44 8.20 -17.06
CA GLU A 336 5.77 7.72 -16.62
C GLU A 336 5.82 7.53 -15.10
N VAL A 337 5.25 8.45 -14.32
CA VAL A 337 5.16 8.34 -12.86
C VAL A 337 4.38 7.09 -12.46
N ARG A 338 3.18 6.86 -13.02
CA ARG A 338 2.38 5.65 -12.78
C ARG A 338 3.14 4.40 -13.16
N THR A 339 3.78 4.39 -14.34
CA THR A 339 4.55 3.24 -14.83
C THR A 339 5.69 2.90 -13.87
N LEU A 340 6.44 3.89 -13.40
CA LEU A 340 7.53 3.71 -12.43
C LEU A 340 7.00 3.24 -11.07
N ALA A 341 5.87 3.77 -10.60
CA ALA A 341 5.23 3.32 -9.37
C ALA A 341 4.84 1.84 -9.46
N ILE A 342 4.24 1.42 -10.57
CA ILE A 342 3.87 0.01 -10.80
C ILE A 342 5.12 -0.88 -10.86
N LEU A 343 6.18 -0.47 -11.56
CA LEU A 343 7.44 -1.22 -11.63
C LEU A 343 8.13 -1.35 -10.28
N ARG A 344 7.98 -0.36 -9.40
CA ARG A 344 8.54 -0.38 -8.06
C ARG A 344 7.76 -1.32 -7.15
N GLU A 345 6.44 -1.22 -7.15
CA GLU A 345 5.59 -1.86 -6.14
C GLU A 345 5.07 -3.24 -6.58
N ILE A 346 4.74 -3.43 -7.86
CA ILE A 346 4.18 -4.68 -8.42
C ILE A 346 4.74 -5.00 -9.81
N PRO A 347 6.07 -5.19 -9.98
CA PRO A 347 6.72 -5.37 -11.29
C PRO A 347 6.23 -6.56 -12.10
N PHE A 348 5.70 -7.60 -11.45
CA PHE A 348 5.22 -8.83 -12.10
C PHE A 348 3.99 -8.61 -13.00
N VAL A 349 3.32 -7.45 -12.92
CA VAL A 349 2.26 -7.11 -13.87
C VAL A 349 2.77 -6.83 -15.28
N PHE A 350 4.07 -6.57 -15.42
CA PHE A 350 4.75 -6.50 -16.70
C PHE A 350 5.45 -7.83 -17.00
N SER A 351 5.35 -8.26 -18.27
CA SER A 351 6.06 -9.44 -18.73
C SER A 351 7.56 -9.31 -18.46
N PHE A 352 8.24 -10.43 -18.22
CA PHE A 352 9.69 -10.44 -18.06
C PHE A 352 10.37 -9.78 -19.27
N THR A 353 9.93 -10.12 -20.49
CA THR A 353 10.45 -9.57 -21.74
C THR A 353 10.37 -8.05 -21.78
N ASP A 354 9.23 -7.46 -21.39
CA ASP A 354 9.08 -6.01 -21.45
C ASP A 354 9.92 -5.29 -20.39
N ARG A 355 10.03 -5.88 -19.19
CA ARG A 355 10.94 -5.37 -18.14
C ARG A 355 12.40 -5.40 -18.58
N VAL A 356 12.84 -6.47 -19.26
CA VAL A 356 14.20 -6.57 -19.80
C VAL A 356 14.44 -5.53 -20.89
N LYS A 357 13.51 -5.36 -21.83
CA LYS A 357 13.63 -4.34 -22.88
C LYS A 357 13.72 -2.93 -22.28
N MET A 358 12.91 -2.63 -21.27
CA MET A 358 12.96 -1.36 -20.56
C MET A 358 14.31 -1.15 -19.85
N TRP A 359 14.81 -2.17 -19.16
CA TRP A 359 16.12 -2.12 -18.52
C TRP A 359 17.25 -1.90 -19.53
N GLN A 360 17.21 -2.58 -20.68
CA GLN A 360 18.17 -2.37 -21.77
C GLN A 360 18.12 -0.93 -22.30
N GLN A 361 16.92 -0.36 -22.48
CA GLN A 361 16.76 1.03 -22.90
C GLN A 361 17.33 2.01 -21.88
N TRP A 362 17.13 1.76 -20.58
CA TRP A 362 17.74 2.57 -19.53
C TRP A 362 19.26 2.53 -19.57
N ILE A 363 19.85 1.34 -19.78
CA ILE A 363 21.31 1.21 -19.94
C ILE A 363 21.79 1.96 -21.19
N LEU A 364 21.08 1.85 -22.31
CA LEU A 364 21.44 2.55 -23.54
C LEU A 364 21.39 4.07 -23.35
N ASN A 365 20.36 4.59 -22.67
CA ASN A 365 20.25 6.00 -22.33
C ASN A 365 21.39 6.47 -21.40
N ASP A 366 21.72 5.70 -20.36
CA ASP A 366 22.84 6.02 -19.46
C ASP A 366 24.18 5.98 -20.22
N LYS A 367 24.36 5.01 -21.12
CA LYS A 367 25.53 4.95 -22.02
C LYS A 367 25.62 6.17 -22.92
N MET A 368 24.53 6.59 -23.56
CA MET A 368 24.54 7.81 -24.39
C MET A 368 24.87 9.06 -23.58
N GLN A 369 24.36 9.17 -22.34
CA GLN A 369 24.64 10.31 -21.45
C GLN A 369 26.10 10.34 -20.96
N GLN A 370 26.68 9.18 -20.63
CA GLN A 370 28.03 9.08 -20.05
C GLN A 370 29.14 8.98 -21.10
N GLN A 371 28.85 8.43 -22.28
CA GLN A 371 29.85 8.13 -23.31
C GLN A 371 29.74 9.02 -24.56
N GLY A 372 28.67 9.83 -24.68
CA GLY A 372 28.37 10.65 -25.86
C GLY A 372 27.84 9.83 -27.05
N GLU A 373 27.65 10.48 -28.20
CA GLU A 373 27.26 9.79 -29.44
C GLU A 373 28.37 8.83 -29.89
N ALA A 374 28.01 7.56 -30.07
CA ALA A 374 28.93 6.46 -30.35
C ALA A 374 29.68 6.55 -31.70
N ASN A 375 29.37 7.54 -32.53
CA ASN A 375 29.69 7.52 -33.96
C ASN A 375 31.13 7.93 -34.33
N PHE A 376 31.95 8.45 -33.40
CA PHE A 376 33.25 9.03 -33.79
C PHE A 376 34.47 8.64 -32.95
N LEU A 377 34.45 7.52 -32.21
CA LEU A 377 35.58 7.09 -31.35
C LEU A 377 36.07 8.15 -30.34
N ARG A 378 35.30 9.25 -30.18
CA ARG A 378 35.59 10.44 -29.38
C ARG A 378 34.66 10.45 -28.17
N GLY A 379 34.89 9.52 -27.26
CA GLY A 379 34.20 9.46 -25.97
C GLY A 379 35.16 8.95 -24.91
N PRO A 380 34.91 9.25 -23.62
CA PRO A 380 35.76 8.80 -22.54
C PRO A 380 35.80 7.26 -22.49
N SER A 381 37.00 6.70 -22.38
CA SER A 381 37.26 5.25 -22.38
C SER A 381 38.33 4.92 -21.35
N ILE A 382 38.14 3.81 -20.63
CA ILE A 382 39.13 3.23 -19.73
C ILE A 382 40.03 2.34 -20.56
N GLN A 383 41.34 2.56 -20.51
CA GLN A 383 42.32 1.73 -21.20
C GLN A 383 43.25 1.10 -20.19
N VAL A 384 43.21 -0.22 -20.08
CA VAL A 384 44.05 -0.98 -19.14
C VAL A 384 44.88 -1.99 -19.90
N MET A 385 46.16 -2.12 -19.55
CA MET A 385 46.99 -3.21 -20.06
C MET A 385 47.09 -4.29 -18.99
N ILE A 386 46.70 -5.53 -19.28
CA ILE A 386 46.68 -6.60 -18.28
C ILE A 386 47.63 -7.72 -18.67
N ARG A 387 48.47 -8.16 -17.72
CA ARG A 387 49.27 -9.37 -17.88
C ARG A 387 48.37 -10.59 -17.73
N ARG A 388 48.35 -11.46 -18.74
CA ARG A 388 47.47 -12.66 -18.76
C ARG A 388 47.63 -13.58 -17.55
N ASN A 389 48.81 -13.63 -16.94
CA ASN A 389 49.08 -14.47 -15.77
C ASN A 389 48.76 -13.79 -14.44
N TYR A 390 48.44 -12.49 -14.45
CA TYR A 390 48.19 -11.65 -13.27
C TYR A 390 46.91 -10.81 -13.45
N ILE A 391 45.90 -11.39 -14.10
CA ILE A 391 44.66 -10.68 -14.46
C ILE A 391 43.99 -10.09 -13.23
N TYR A 392 44.00 -10.83 -12.12
CA TYR A 392 43.36 -10.40 -10.90
C TYR A 392 44.09 -9.21 -10.25
N GLU A 393 45.41 -9.31 -10.03
CA GLU A 393 46.16 -8.20 -9.41
C GLU A 393 46.16 -6.96 -10.29
N ASP A 394 46.37 -7.12 -11.59
CA ASP A 394 46.41 -6.00 -12.53
C ASP A 394 45.02 -5.35 -12.69
N ALA A 395 43.92 -6.11 -12.67
CA ALA A 395 42.58 -5.53 -12.72
C ALA A 395 42.21 -4.84 -11.40
N PHE A 396 42.58 -5.42 -10.26
CA PHE A 396 42.32 -4.83 -8.93
C PHE A 396 43.02 -3.47 -8.79
N ASP A 397 44.29 -3.40 -9.18
CA ASP A 397 45.05 -2.15 -9.18
C ASP A 397 44.47 -1.13 -10.17
N LYS A 398 44.30 -1.51 -11.45
CA LYS A 398 43.96 -0.58 -12.52
C LYS A 398 42.51 -0.13 -12.55
N LEU A 399 41.58 -0.93 -12.02
CA LEU A 399 40.16 -0.59 -11.92
C LEU A 399 39.76 -0.19 -10.48
N SER A 400 40.75 0.15 -9.64
CA SER A 400 40.51 0.67 -8.30
C SER A 400 39.78 2.02 -8.36
N LEU A 401 39.09 2.38 -7.26
CA LEU A 401 38.37 3.64 -7.13
C LEU A 401 39.28 4.86 -7.34
N GLU A 402 40.55 4.74 -6.92
CA GLU A 402 41.57 5.78 -7.04
C GLU A 402 42.01 6.00 -8.48
N ASN A 403 42.15 4.91 -9.26
CA ASN A 403 42.63 4.97 -10.64
C ASN A 403 41.50 5.23 -11.64
N GLU A 404 40.33 4.61 -11.46
CA GLU A 404 39.19 4.70 -12.39
C GLU A 404 37.87 4.89 -11.64
N PRO A 405 37.54 6.11 -11.20
CA PRO A 405 36.34 6.37 -10.39
C PRO A 405 35.02 6.16 -11.16
N ASN A 406 35.04 6.09 -12.49
CA ASN A 406 33.85 5.93 -13.32
C ASN A 406 33.93 4.73 -14.28
N LEU A 407 33.58 3.55 -13.79
CA LEU A 407 33.53 2.30 -14.56
C LEU A 407 32.43 2.23 -15.65
N ARG A 408 31.65 3.30 -15.85
CA ARG A 408 30.60 3.34 -16.90
C ARG A 408 31.16 3.67 -18.28
N TRP A 409 32.41 4.11 -18.36
CA TRP A 409 33.09 4.36 -19.62
C TRP A 409 33.40 3.06 -20.37
N LYS A 410 33.71 3.18 -21.67
CA LYS A 410 34.05 2.01 -22.48
C LYS A 410 35.40 1.47 -22.03
N LEU A 411 35.42 0.24 -21.52
CA LEU A 411 36.65 -0.47 -21.16
C LEU A 411 37.32 -1.05 -22.42
N ARG A 412 38.63 -0.85 -22.54
CA ARG A 412 39.53 -1.47 -23.53
C ARG A 412 40.66 -2.15 -22.76
N VAL A 413 40.81 -3.47 -22.96
CA VAL A 413 41.81 -4.33 -22.30
C VAL A 413 42.82 -4.81 -23.33
#